data_AF-A0A9W8I8U3-F1
#
_entry.id   AF-A0A9W8I8U3-F1
#
_cell.length_a   1.000
_cell.length_b   1.000
_cell.length_c   1.000
_cell.angle_alpha   90.00
_cell.angle_beta   90.00
_cell.angle_gamma   90.00
#
_symmetry.space_group_name_H-M   'P 1'
#
loop_
_entity.id
_entity.type
_entity.pdbx_description
1 polymer ?
#
loop_
_entity_poly.entity_id
_entity_poly.type
_entity_poly.pdbx_seq_one_letter_code
_entity_poly.pdbx_strand_id
1 'polypeptide(L)'
;MNLLVTYYQQLVSLPAAQSLCSLIGLPKLAPYWPALLGLAVFFQLLRLSSNALSSLVFGAKFDSLTARQKYDWGIRVVSQVHALVVVVLAIPIFFKEELLRDTLYGFDNYAAWVYTII
;
A
#
# COMPACT_ATOMS: atom_id res chain seq x y z
N MET A 1 -1.63 14.49 22.70
CA MET A 1 -0.93 14.14 21.44
C MET A 1 -0.77 12.63 21.41
N ASN A 2 -1.22 11.96 20.35
CA ASN A 2 -1.43 10.50 20.32
C ASN A 2 -0.07 9.77 20.20
N LEU A 3 0.21 8.79 21.07
CA LEU A 3 1.51 8.09 21.14
C LEU A 3 1.95 7.49 19.79
N LEU A 4 0.99 6.96 19.04
CA LEU A 4 1.21 6.39 17.70
C LEU A 4 1.69 7.44 16.68
N VAL A 5 1.18 8.67 16.77
CA VAL A 5 1.62 9.77 15.90
C VAL A 5 3.07 10.12 16.17
N THR A 6 3.47 10.14 17.45
CA THR A 6 4.86 10.40 17.84
C THR A 6 5.81 9.32 17.30
N TYR A 7 5.47 8.05 17.42
CA TYR A 7 6.28 6.96 16.86
C TYR A 7 6.37 7.01 15.34
N TYR A 8 5.26 7.30 14.65
CA TYR A 8 5.26 7.44 13.20
C TYR A 8 6.19 8.56 12.75
N GLN A 9 6.15 9.72 13.42
CA GLN A 9 7.03 10.85 13.11
C GLN A 9 8.51 10.50 13.34
N GLN A 10 8.82 9.73 14.40
CA GLN A 10 10.18 9.23 14.62
C GLN A 10 10.67 8.36 13.45
N LEU A 11 9.83 7.45 12.94
CA LEU A 11 10.17 6.61 11.79
C LEU A 11 10.42 7.45 10.53
N VAL A 12 9.55 8.42 10.24
CA VAL A 12 9.70 9.34 9.11
C VAL A 12 11.02 10.13 9.19
N SER A 13 11.42 10.52 10.40
CA SER A 13 12.64 11.31 10.64
C SER A 13 13.96 10.52 10.60
N LEU A 14 13.94 9.22 10.28
CA LEU A 14 15.16 8.39 10.27
C LEU A 14 16.20 8.92 9.25
N PRO A 15 17.40 9.32 9.69
CA PRO A 15 18.42 9.88 8.80
C PRO A 15 18.86 8.92 7.69
N ALA A 16 18.91 7.62 7.99
CA ALA A 16 19.25 6.58 7.03
C ALA A 16 18.24 6.49 5.87
N ALA A 17 16.94 6.59 6.18
CA ALA A 17 15.89 6.53 5.17
C ALA A 17 15.93 7.78 4.26
N GLN A 18 16.15 8.96 4.84
CA GLN A 18 16.32 10.20 4.08
C GLN A 18 17.55 10.13 3.17
N SER A 19 18.67 9.64 3.70
CA SER A 19 19.92 9.49 2.93
C SER A 19 19.76 8.52 1.76
N LEU A 20 19.10 7.37 1.99
CA LEU A 20 18.81 6.39 0.94
C LEU A 20 17.90 6.98 -0.14
N CYS A 21 16.80 7.62 0.26
CA CYS A 21 15.87 8.25 -0.69
C CYS A 21 16.55 9.35 -1.52
N SER A 22 17.48 10.09 -0.92
CA SER A 22 18.29 11.10 -1.61
C SER A 22 19.25 10.46 -2.61
N LEU A 23 19.91 9.37 -2.21
CA LEU A 23 20.88 8.63 -3.02
C LEU A 23 20.24 8.04 -4.29
N ILE A 24 19.02 7.50 -4.16
CA ILE A 24 18.27 6.92 -5.30
C ILE A 24 17.53 7.99 -6.13
N GLY A 25 17.69 9.28 -5.81
CA GLY A 25 17.07 10.38 -6.55
C GLY A 25 15.58 10.61 -6.26
N LEU A 26 15.05 10.06 -5.15
CA LEU A 26 13.64 10.14 -4.76
C LEU A 26 13.45 10.80 -3.38
N PRO A 27 13.91 12.05 -3.16
CA PRO A 27 13.84 12.70 -1.84
C PRO A 27 12.41 12.90 -1.32
N LYS A 28 11.42 13.04 -2.22
CA LYS A 28 10.00 13.15 -1.86
C LYS A 28 9.39 11.85 -1.31
N LEU A 29 10.07 10.71 -1.47
CA LEU A 29 9.62 9.41 -0.97
C LEU A 29 9.95 9.21 0.51
N ALA A 30 10.94 9.92 1.03
CA ALA A 30 11.39 9.81 2.41
C ALA A 30 10.25 9.91 3.44
N PRO A 31 9.31 10.87 3.38
CA PRO A 31 8.21 10.90 4.36
C PRO A 31 7.22 9.72 4.28
N TYR A 32 7.25 8.94 3.20
CA TYR A 32 6.30 7.86 2.93
C TYR A 32 6.91 6.46 3.08
N TRP A 33 8.21 6.34 3.37
CA TRP A 33 8.89 5.04 3.51
C TRP A 33 8.23 4.11 4.55
N PRO A 34 7.75 4.57 5.73
CA PRO A 34 7.13 3.66 6.69
C PRO A 34 5.81 3.10 6.16
N ALA A 35 5.06 3.92 5.41
CA ALA A 35 3.83 3.50 4.77
C ALA A 35 4.10 2.45 3.67
N LEU A 36 5.13 2.65 2.83
CA LEU A 36 5.56 1.65 1.83
C LEU A 36 5.87 0.31 2.47
N LEU A 37 6.67 0.31 3.55
CA LEU A 37 7.04 -0.91 4.24
C LEU A 37 5.82 -1.59 4.87
N GLY A 38 4.94 -0.80 5.50
CA GLY A 38 3.68 -1.29 6.05
C GLY A 38 2.80 -1.95 5.00
N LEU A 39 2.69 -1.37 3.81
CA LEU A 39 1.92 -1.91 2.69
C LEU A 39 2.54 -3.18 2.12
N ALA A 40 3.87 -3.22 1.96
CA ALA A 40 4.58 -4.42 1.52
C ALA A 40 4.34 -5.59 2.48
N VAL A 41 4.44 -5.34 3.79
CA VAL A 41 4.13 -6.34 4.82
C VAL A 41 2.65 -6.74 4.77
N PHE A 42 1.73 -5.78 4.65
CA PHE A 42 0.29 -6.04 4.57
C PHE A 42 -0.06 -6.94 3.38
N PHE A 43 0.40 -6.63 2.17
CA PHE A 43 0.11 -7.43 0.98
C PHE A 43 0.79 -8.80 1.03
N GLN A 44 1.97 -8.90 1.65
CA GLN A 44 2.62 -10.19 1.88
C GLN A 44 1.81 -11.06 2.87
N LEU A 45 1.31 -10.48 3.96
CA LEU A 45 0.45 -11.19 4.91
C LEU A 45 -0.90 -11.55 4.29
N LEU A 46 -1.47 -10.67 3.48
CA LEU A 46 -2.68 -10.95 2.71
C LEU A 46 -2.46 -12.15 1.78
N ARG A 47 -1.30 -12.21 1.12
CA ARG A 47 -0.95 -13.34 0.29
C ARG A 47 -0.86 -14.64 1.10
N LEU A 48 -0.13 -14.64 2.20
CA LEU A 48 0.04 -15.83 3.03
C LEU A 48 -1.30 -16.30 3.62
N SER A 49 -2.15 -15.38 4.04
CA SER A 49 -3.48 -15.69 4.58
C SER A 49 -4.50 -16.06 3.51
N SER A 50 -4.35 -15.62 2.26
CA SER A 50 -5.31 -15.87 1.18
C SER A 50 -5.61 -17.35 0.96
N ASN A 51 -4.60 -18.23 1.08
CA ASN A 51 -4.79 -19.68 0.93
C ASN A 51 -5.59 -20.28 2.09
N ALA A 52 -5.29 -19.85 3.32
CA ALA A 52 -6.02 -20.33 4.51
C ALA A 52 -7.48 -19.86 4.49
N LEU A 53 -7.71 -18.58 4.16
CA LEU A 53 -9.05 -18.02 4.00
C LEU A 53 -9.82 -18.70 2.87
N SER A 54 -9.16 -18.97 1.74
CA SER A 54 -9.80 -19.62 0.59
C SER A 54 -10.13 -21.09 0.88
N SER A 55 -9.29 -21.82 1.61
CA SER A 55 -9.60 -23.17 2.09
C SER A 55 -10.81 -23.14 3.04
N LEU A 56 -10.89 -22.16 3.95
CA LEU A 56 -12.05 -22.00 4.84
C LEU A 56 -13.36 -21.72 4.08
N VAL A 57 -13.31 -20.86 3.05
CA VAL A 57 -14.52 -20.41 2.31
C VAL A 57 -14.95 -21.40 1.23
N PHE A 58 -14.00 -21.98 0.49
CA PHE A 58 -14.27 -22.85 -0.67
C PHE A 58 -14.05 -24.34 -0.38
N GLY A 59 -13.48 -24.68 0.78
CA GLY A 59 -13.31 -26.04 1.28
C GLY A 59 -12.56 -26.96 0.32
N ALA A 60 -13.06 -28.20 0.21
CA ALA A 60 -12.46 -29.27 -0.57
C ALA A 60 -12.17 -28.92 -2.04
N LYS A 61 -12.94 -28.01 -2.66
CA LYS A 61 -12.69 -27.56 -4.04
C LYS A 61 -11.36 -26.80 -4.15
N PHE A 62 -11.09 -25.90 -3.22
CA PHE A 62 -9.83 -25.17 -3.19
C PHE A 62 -8.68 -26.09 -2.77
N ASP A 63 -8.93 -27.00 -1.83
CA ASP A 63 -7.90 -27.92 -1.35
C ASP A 63 -7.42 -28.89 -2.44
N SER A 64 -8.29 -29.24 -3.39
CA SER A 64 -7.96 -30.06 -4.56
C SER A 64 -7.01 -29.40 -5.57
N LEU A 65 -6.78 -28.08 -5.47
CA LEU A 65 -5.88 -27.36 -6.36
C LEU A 65 -4.41 -27.70 -6.10
N THR A 66 -3.62 -27.70 -7.18
CA THR A 66 -2.16 -27.83 -7.10
C THR A 66 -1.53 -26.63 -6.37
N ALA A 67 -0.33 -26.81 -5.82
CA ALA A 67 0.41 -25.73 -5.14
C ALA A 67 0.59 -24.49 -6.04
N ARG A 68 0.85 -24.68 -7.34
CA ARG A 68 0.96 -23.60 -8.32
C ARG A 68 -0.37 -22.87 -8.51
N GLN A 69 -1.48 -23.58 -8.65
CA GLN A 69 -2.81 -22.96 -8.79
C GLN A 69 -3.20 -22.17 -7.53
N LYS A 70 -2.89 -22.68 -6.34
CA LYS A 70 -3.10 -21.95 -5.07
C LYS A 70 -2.24 -20.69 -5.01
N TYR A 71 -1.00 -20.76 -5.46
CA TYR A 71 -0.12 -19.60 -5.57
C TYR A 71 -0.71 -18.55 -6.55
N ASP A 72 -1.07 -18.96 -7.77
CA ASP A 72 -1.66 -18.05 -8.76
C ASP A 72 -2.98 -17.44 -8.26
N TRP A 73 -3.80 -18.22 -7.54
CA TRP A 73 -5.01 -17.73 -6.88
C TRP A 73 -4.71 -16.63 -5.86
N GLY A 74 -3.76 -16.87 -4.95
CA GLY A 74 -3.41 -15.87 -3.94
C GLY A 74 -2.88 -14.56 -4.57
N ILE A 75 -2.19 -14.62 -5.71
CA ILE A 75 -1.81 -13.41 -6.46
C ILE A 75 -3.04 -12.66 -6.92
N ARG A 76 -4.02 -13.35 -7.53
CA ARG A 76 -5.26 -12.71 -7.99
C ARG A 76 -6.02 -12.05 -6.85
N VAL A 77 -6.09 -12.69 -5.69
CA VAL A 77 -6.72 -12.12 -4.47
C VAL A 77 -6.02 -10.82 -4.08
N VAL A 78 -4.69 -10.84 -3.98
CA VAL A 78 -3.90 -9.64 -3.63
C VAL A 78 -4.12 -8.53 -4.64
N SER A 79 -4.08 -8.82 -5.95
CA SER A 79 -4.30 -7.84 -7.01
C SER A 79 -5.72 -7.23 -6.95
N GLN A 80 -6.75 -8.04 -6.68
CA GLN A 80 -8.12 -7.55 -6.55
C GLN A 80 -8.28 -6.63 -5.33
N VAL A 81 -7.75 -7.03 -4.18
CA VAL A 81 -7.78 -6.21 -2.96
C VAL A 81 -6.99 -4.93 -3.16
N HIS A 82 -5.80 -5.00 -3.74
CA HIS A 82 -4.99 -3.84 -4.06
C HIS A 82 -5.74 -2.86 -4.97
N ALA A 83 -6.33 -3.35 -6.06
CA ALA A 83 -7.11 -2.52 -6.98
C ALA A 83 -8.30 -1.85 -6.27
N LEU A 84 -9.04 -2.60 -5.44
CA LEU A 84 -10.17 -2.05 -4.67
C LEU A 84 -9.70 -0.94 -3.72
N VAL A 85 -8.62 -1.17 -2.97
CA VAL A 85 -8.06 -0.19 -2.03
C VAL A 85 -7.64 1.07 -2.76
N VAL A 86 -6.89 0.95 -3.86
CA VAL A 86 -6.45 2.10 -4.66
C VAL A 86 -7.63 2.90 -5.20
N VAL A 87 -8.63 2.23 -5.80
CA VAL A 87 -9.80 2.90 -6.36
C VAL A 87 -10.57 3.67 -5.28
N VAL A 88 -10.83 3.04 -4.13
CA VAL A 88 -11.56 3.69 -3.03
C VAL A 88 -10.79 4.88 -2.47
N LEU A 89 -9.48 4.74 -2.28
CA LEU A 89 -8.63 5.83 -1.77
C LEU A 89 -8.38 6.94 -2.79
N ALA A 90 -8.54 6.67 -4.08
CA ALA A 90 -8.43 7.68 -5.12
C ALA A 90 -9.66 8.60 -5.20
N ILE A 91 -10.84 8.16 -4.74
CA ILE A 91 -12.09 8.95 -4.85
C ILE A 91 -11.95 10.36 -4.26
N PRO A 92 -11.42 10.57 -3.03
CA PRO A 92 -11.30 11.91 -2.46
C PRO A 92 -10.34 12.84 -3.22
N ILE A 93 -9.38 12.29 -3.98
CA ILE A 93 -8.39 13.06 -4.74
C ILE A 93 -9.09 13.91 -5.81
N PHE A 94 -10.15 13.38 -6.43
CA PHE A 94 -10.93 14.09 -7.46
C PHE A 94 -11.65 15.35 -6.93
N PHE A 95 -11.78 15.50 -5.62
CA PHE A 95 -12.48 16.63 -4.99
C PHE A 95 -11.52 17.61 -4.28
N LYS A 96 -10.21 17.44 -4.43
CA LYS A 96 -9.20 18.34 -3.85
C LYS A 96 -9.07 19.61 -4.68
N GLU A 97 -9.46 20.75 -4.11
CA GLU A 97 -9.38 22.05 -4.79
C GLU A 97 -7.98 22.37 -5.33
N GLU A 98 -6.93 22.03 -4.59
CA GLU A 98 -5.54 22.29 -4.99
C GLU A 98 -5.18 21.56 -6.30
N LEU A 99 -5.69 20.34 -6.47
CA LEU A 99 -5.47 19.52 -7.67
C LEU A 99 -6.41 19.91 -8.83
N LEU A 100 -7.58 20.44 -8.52
CA LEU A 100 -8.51 20.98 -9.51
C LEU A 100 -8.01 22.32 -10.10
N ARG A 101 -7.33 23.13 -9.28
CA ARG A 101 -6.76 24.42 -9.70
C ARG A 101 -5.50 24.24 -10.56
N ASP A 102 -4.70 23.22 -10.29
CA ASP A 102 -3.50 22.88 -11.06
C ASP A 102 -3.38 21.37 -11.25
N THR A 103 -3.75 20.89 -12.44
CA THR A 103 -3.74 19.45 -12.77
C THR A 103 -2.35 18.91 -13.09
N LEU A 104 -1.36 19.77 -13.34
CA LEU A 104 -0.02 19.39 -13.76
C LEU A 104 0.98 19.45 -12.60
N TYR A 105 0.92 20.50 -11.77
CA TYR A 105 1.86 20.73 -10.67
C TYR A 105 1.18 20.81 -9.29
N GLY A 106 -0.15 20.67 -9.23
CA GLY A 106 -0.87 20.60 -7.97
C GLY A 106 -0.35 19.47 -7.08
N PHE A 107 -0.25 19.75 -5.79
CA PHE A 107 0.26 18.80 -4.81
C PHE A 107 -0.61 18.82 -3.57
N ASP A 108 -1.16 17.66 -3.22
CA ASP A 108 -1.90 17.44 -1.98
C ASP A 108 -1.25 16.26 -1.23
N ASN A 109 -1.07 16.43 0.09
CA ASN A 109 -0.38 15.43 0.92
C ASN A 109 -1.14 14.10 0.98
N TYR A 110 -2.47 14.12 0.92
CA TYR A 110 -3.27 12.89 0.90
C TYR A 110 -3.10 12.17 -0.44
N ALA A 111 -3.15 12.90 -1.56
CA ALA A 111 -2.91 12.32 -2.87
C ALA A 111 -1.50 11.68 -2.97
N ALA A 112 -0.47 12.36 -2.47
CA ALA A 112 0.88 11.82 -2.41
C ALA A 112 0.99 10.54 -1.55
N TRP A 113 0.28 10.48 -0.42
CA TRP A 113 0.18 9.27 0.39
C TRP A 113 -0.53 8.13 -0.34
N VAL A 114 -1.62 8.41 -1.06
CA VAL A 114 -2.32 7.39 -1.86
C VAL A 114 -1.46 6.88 -3.01
N TYR A 115 -0.69 7.73 -3.68
CA TYR A 115 0.25 7.32 -4.73
C TYR A 115 1.38 6.42 -4.23
N THR A 116 1.65 6.42 -2.93
CA THR A 116 2.58 5.48 -2.31
C THR A 116 2.03 4.04 -2.31
N ILE A 117 0.72 3.89 -2.45
CA ILE A 117 0.03 2.60 -2.44
C ILE A 117 -0.03 1.97 -3.84
N ILE A 118 0.01 2.79 -4.89
CA ILE A 118 -0.08 2.39 -6.31
C ILE A 118 1.28 1.84 -6.79
#